data_AF-A0A8B4GSC9-F1
#
_entry.id   AF-A0A8B4GSC9-F1
#
_cell.length_a   1.000
_cell.length_b   1.000
_cell.length_c   1.000
_cell.angle_alpha   90.00
_cell.angle_beta   90.00
_cell.angle_gamma   90.00
#
_symmetry.space_group_name_H-M   'P 1'
#
loop_
_entity.id
_entity.type
_entity.pdbx_description
1 polymer ?
#
loop_
_entity_poly.entity_id
_entity_poly.type
_entity_poly.pdbx_seq_one_letter_code
_entity_poly.pdbx_strand_id
1 'polypeptide(L)' 'MNNIATERKKLGITQSVLAEACGWTQSRVANYESGIRIPDLNGCRHLVSVLNNLGSEANLDDLFPPKVA' A
#
# COMPACT_ATOMS: atom_id res chain seq x y z
N MET A 1 -10.41 -6.83 0.67
CA MET A 1 -10.21 -5.62 -0.14
C MET A 1 -9.14 -4.81 0.58
N ASN A 2 -8.12 -4.27 -0.11
CA ASN A 2 -7.11 -3.42 0.51
C ASN A 2 -7.29 -1.97 0.05
N ASN A 3 -6.75 -1.02 0.80
CA ASN A 3 -6.90 0.40 0.55
C ASN A 3 -5.61 1.04 0.01
N ILE A 4 -4.65 0.25 -0.49
CA ILE A 4 -3.35 0.75 -0.99
C ILE A 4 -3.56 1.79 -2.10
N ALA A 5 -4.37 1.46 -3.09
CA ALA A 5 -4.64 2.36 -4.21
C ALA A 5 -5.36 3.64 -3.75
N THR A 6 -6.28 3.50 -2.80
CA THR A 6 -7.03 4.63 -2.22
C THR A 6 -6.09 5.59 -1.51
N GLU A 7 -5.23 5.06 -0.64
CA GLU A 7 -4.30 5.87 0.14
C GLU A 7 -3.26 6.54 -0.75
N ARG A 8 -2.70 5.80 -1.70
CA ARG A 8 -1.79 6.34 -2.72
C ARG A 8 -2.43 7.50 -3.50
N LYS A 9 -3.70 7.37 -3.90
CA LYS A 9 -4.42 8.42 -4.63
C LYS A 9 -4.69 9.65 -3.78
N LYS A 10 -4.96 9.51 -2.48
CA LYS A 10 -5.08 10.66 -1.56
C LYS A 10 -3.79 11.48 -1.51
N LEU A 11 -2.63 10.80 -1.54
CA LEU A 11 -1.32 11.44 -1.61
C LEU A 11 -0.99 12.04 -2.99
N GLY A 12 -1.81 11.79 -4.01
CA GLY A 12 -1.58 12.29 -5.37
C GLY A 12 -0.40 11.63 -6.11
N ILE A 13 0.10 10.50 -5.62
CA ILE A 13 1.29 9.83 -6.20
C ILE A 13 0.91 8.67 -7.13
N THR A 14 1.80 8.32 -8.06
CA THR A 14 1.61 7.21 -9.00
C THR A 14 2.07 5.87 -8.41
N GLN A 15 1.67 4.74 -9.01
CA GLN A 15 2.15 3.42 -8.61
C GLN A 15 3.68 3.30 -8.69
N SER A 16 4.31 3.97 -9.66
CA SER A 16 5.75 3.97 -9.84
C SER A 16 6.46 4.72 -8.70
N VAL A 17 5.92 5.85 -8.26
CA VAL A 17 6.47 6.61 -7.12
C VAL A 17 6.37 5.79 -5.83
N LEU A 18 5.23 5.15 -5.57
CA LEU A 18 5.09 4.27 -4.41
C LEU A 18 6.04 3.06 -4.49
N ALA A 19 6.20 2.48 -5.68
CA ALA A 19 7.12 1.36 -5.88
C ALA A 19 8.57 1.76 -5.62
N GLU A 20 9.01 2.90 -6.14
CA GLU A 20 10.34 3.46 -5.89
C GLU A 20 10.59 3.69 -4.39
N ALA A 21 9.65 4.34 -3.71
CA ALA A 21 9.74 4.58 -2.27
C ALA A 21 9.78 3.28 -1.44
N CYS A 22 9.11 2.22 -1.92
CA CYS A 22 9.16 0.90 -1.30
C CYS A 22 10.40 0.08 -1.67
N GLY A 23 11.20 0.51 -2.66
CA GLY A 23 12.28 -0.30 -3.24
C GLY A 23 11.77 -1.51 -4.05
N TRP A 24 10.60 -1.39 -4.67
CA TRP A 24 9.90 -2.44 -5.41
C TRP A 24 9.68 -2.08 -6.88
N THR A 25 9.23 -3.05 -7.67
CA THR A 25 8.77 -2.80 -9.04
C THR A 25 7.33 -2.28 -9.05
N GLN A 26 6.99 -1.43 -10.03
CA GLN A 26 5.61 -0.95 -10.23
C GLN A 26 4.62 -2.11 -10.33
N SER A 27 4.97 -3.18 -11.04
CA SER A 27 4.11 -4.36 -11.20
C SER A 27 3.82 -5.06 -9.87
N ARG A 28 4.77 -5.05 -8.91
CA ARG A 28 4.54 -5.59 -7.57
C ARG A 28 3.47 -4.78 -6.83
N VAL A 29 3.55 -3.46 -6.87
CA VAL A 29 2.54 -2.56 -6.28
C VAL A 29 1.18 -2.75 -6.96
N ALA A 30 1.14 -2.79 -8.29
CA ALA A 30 -0.09 -3.01 -9.06
C ALA A 30 -0.76 -4.35 -8.70
N ASN A 31 0.02 -5.43 -8.53
CA ASN A 31 -0.51 -6.72 -8.09
C ASN A 31 -1.07 -6.69 -6.67
N TYR A 32 -0.46 -5.90 -5.76
CA TYR A 32 -1.00 -5.69 -4.42
C TYR A 32 -2.29 -4.88 -4.46
N GLU A 33 -2.34 -3.77 -5.20
CA GLU A 33 -3.55 -2.95 -5.36
C GLU A 33 -4.72 -3.74 -5.94
N SER A 34 -4.46 -4.59 -6.93
CA SER A 34 -5.48 -5.45 -7.57
C SER A 34 -5.83 -6.70 -6.74
N GLY A 35 -5.10 -6.97 -5.66
CA GLY A 35 -5.29 -8.18 -4.83
C GLY A 35 -4.84 -9.49 -5.49
N ILE A 36 -4.16 -9.44 -6.64
CA ILE A 36 -3.57 -10.59 -7.33
C ILE A 36 -2.50 -11.25 -6.45
N ARG A 37 -1.71 -10.41 -5.77
CA ARG A 37 -0.74 -10.84 -4.77
C ARG A 37 -1.12 -10.21 -3.43
N ILE A 38 -0.93 -10.95 -2.35
CA ILE A 38 -1.12 -10.44 -0.99
C ILE A 38 0.28 -10.18 -0.40
N PRO A 39 0.56 -8.97 0.12
CA PRO A 39 1.79 -8.73 0.87
C PRO A 39 1.81 -9.58 2.14
N ASP A 40 3.00 -10.02 2.54
CA ASP A 40 3.21 -10.65 3.85
C ASP A 40 3.15 -9.58 4.96
N LEU A 41 3.14 -10.00 6.22
CA LEU A 41 3.04 -9.06 7.35
C LEU A 41 4.14 -7.99 7.33
N ASN A 42 5.36 -8.36 6.98
CA ASN A 42 6.48 -7.42 6.84
C ASN A 42 6.24 -6.45 5.68
N GLY A 43 5.75 -6.93 4.54
CA GLY A 43 5.35 -6.11 3.41
C GLY A 43 4.22 -5.13 3.77
N CYS A 44 3.24 -5.56 4.57
CA CYS A 44 2.17 -4.69 5.06
C CYS A 44 2.72 -3.56 5.94
N ARG A 45 3.58 -3.90 6.92
CA ARG A 45 4.22 -2.91 7.81
C ARG A 45 5.10 -1.94 7.04
N HIS A 46 5.85 -2.43 6.06
CA HIS A 46 6.68 -1.60 5.19
C HIS A 46 5.84 -0.63 4.36
N LEU A 47 4.75 -1.10 3.77
CA LEU A 47 3.81 -0.26 3.02
C LEU A 47 3.24 0.88 3.87
N VAL A 48 2.77 0.57 5.07
CA VAL A 48 2.26 1.56 6.02
C VAL A 48 3.35 2.59 6.35
N SER A 49 4.55 2.14 6.69
CA SER A 49 5.66 3.06 7.00
C SER A 49 6.01 3.96 5.83
N VAL A 50 6.08 3.43 4.61
CA VAL A 50 6.42 4.20 3.40
C VAL A 50 5.32 5.21 3.08
N LEU A 51 4.04 4.81 3.14
CA LEU A 51 2.93 5.72 2.91
C LEU A 51 2.92 6.86 3.94
N ASN A 52 3.20 6.56 5.21
CA ASN A 52 3.25 7.59 6.25
C ASN A 52 4.44 8.53 6.08
N ASN A 53 5.59 8.03 5.64
CA ASN A 53 6.73 8.87 5.27
C ASN A 53 6.43 9.78 4.06
N LEU A 54 5.48 9.41 3.20
CA LEU A 54 5.00 10.20 2.07
C LEU A 54 3.85 11.15 2.44
N GLY A 55 3.43 11.19 3.70
CA GLY A 55 2.40 12.10 4.21
C GLY A 55 1.03 11.47 4.48
N SER A 56 0.91 10.13 4.49
CA SER A 56 -0.30 9.45 4.96
C SER A 56 -0.32 9.37 6.49
N GLU A 57 -1.51 9.15 7.05
CA GLU A 57 -1.71 8.86 8.47
C GLU A 57 -2.33 7.45 8.68
N ALA A 58 -2.24 6.60 7.66
CA ALA A 58 -2.85 5.27 7.70
C ALA A 58 -2.13 4.34 8.67
N ASN A 59 -2.90 3.50 9.36
CA ASN A 59 -2.41 2.35 10.10
C ASN A 59 -2.64 1.04 9.32
N LEU A 60 -2.27 -0.10 9.93
CA LEU A 60 -2.38 -1.41 9.27
C LEU A 60 -3.83 -1.79 8.97
N ASP A 61 -4.77 -1.46 9.86
CA ASP A 61 -6.20 -1.74 9.70
C ASP A 61 -6.87 -0.77 8.73
N ASP A 62 -6.36 0.47 8.61
CA ASP A 62 -6.82 1.39 7.57
C ASP A 62 -6.43 0.88 6.18
N LEU A 63 -5.22 0.35 6.03
CA LEU A 63 -4.68 -0.11 4.75
C LEU A 63 -5.14 -1.52 4.38
N PHE A 64 -5.28 -2.40 5.38
CA PHE A 64 -5.68 -3.80 5.25
C PHE A 64 -6.81 -4.13 6.26
N PRO A 65 -8.02 -3.59 6.06
CA PRO A 65 -9.09 -3.75 7.03
C PRO A 65 -9.44 -5.24 7.24
N PRO A 66 -9.74 -5.64 8.48
CA PRO A 66 -10.20 -6.99 8.77
C PRO A 66 -11.45 -7.26 7.93
N LYS A 67 -11.57 -8.49 7.40
CA LYS A 67 -12.80 -8.88 6.74
C LYS A 67 -13.91 -8.79 7.77
N VAL A 68 -14.89 -7.92 7.52
CA VAL A 68 -16.14 -7.94 8.26
C VAL A 68 -16.75 -9.31 7.99
N ALA A 69 -16.98 -10.07 9.06
CA ALA A 69 -17.52 -11.43 9.02
C ALA A 69 -18.92 -11.48 8.38
#